data_AF-A0A2P8W0M1-F1
#
_entry.id   AF-A0A2P8W0M1-F1
#
_cell.length_a   1.000
_cell.length_b   1.000
_cell.length_c   1.000
_cell.angle_alpha   90.00
_cell.angle_beta   90.00
_cell.angle_gamma   90.00
#
_symmetry.space_group_name_H-M   'P 1'
#
loop_
_entity.id
_entity.type
_entity.pdbx_description
1 polymer ?
#
loop_
_entity_poly.entity_id
_entity_poly.type
_entity_poly.pdbx_seq_one_letter_code
_entity_poly.pdbx_strand_id
1 'polypeptide(L)'
;MFNATEILISDFVEKLRTGYHRTYGGQNPDYEDIIAWAGSMALENIANSDALYHNVEHTVLVALVGQEILRGKHIREGGVTCKDWMHFIISLVCHDIGYVKGVCRSDQDRNLLYSTGKGDEMVPLKPGASDAALTPYHVDRGKRFIEERFGNNPVIDASIIKFNIELTRFPVPKEEDHQDTHNFPGLVRAADLIGQLSDPRYLKKIGALYYEFEETRQNEYLGYQHPGDLRANYPTFYWKVVHPYIQDALRYLSLTQEGKQIIANLYSNVFMVENEQNVIHT
;
A
#
# COMPACT_ATOMS: atom_id res chain seq x y z
N MET A 1 -17.27 -3.49 24.05
CA MET A 1 -17.69 -3.21 22.66
C MET A 1 -16.81 -4.08 21.77
N PHE A 2 -17.36 -4.78 20.77
CA PHE A 2 -16.54 -5.58 19.85
C PHE A 2 -15.89 -4.65 18.82
N ASN A 3 -14.57 -4.66 18.72
CA ASN A 3 -13.81 -3.81 17.80
C ASN A 3 -13.00 -4.69 16.83
N ALA A 4 -13.53 -4.89 15.61
CA ALA A 4 -12.88 -5.72 14.60
C ALA A 4 -11.54 -5.14 14.13
N THR A 5 -11.43 -3.81 14.11
CA THR A 5 -10.21 -3.10 13.69
C THR A 5 -9.06 -3.37 14.65
N GLU A 6 -9.30 -3.31 15.96
CA GLU A 6 -8.29 -3.60 16.99
C GLU A 6 -7.74 -5.04 16.89
N ILE A 7 -8.63 -6.01 16.61
CA ILE A 7 -8.23 -7.41 16.42
C ILE A 7 -7.32 -7.54 15.18
N LEU A 8 -7.70 -6.89 14.07
CA LEU A 8 -6.93 -6.92 12.84
C LEU A 8 -5.55 -6.28 13.02
N ILE A 9 -5.48 -5.12 13.69
CA ILE A 9 -4.21 -4.42 13.98
C ILE A 9 -3.31 -5.30 14.86
N SER A 10 -3.87 -5.89 15.93
CA SER A 10 -3.11 -6.74 16.85
C SER A 10 -2.51 -7.97 16.15
N ASP A 11 -3.32 -8.69 15.37
CA ASP A 11 -2.85 -9.86 14.60
C ASP A 11 -1.81 -9.48 13.54
N PHE A 12 -2.01 -8.35 12.86
CA PHE A 12 -1.05 -7.85 11.88
C PHE A 12 0.31 -7.51 12.51
N VAL A 13 0.32 -6.84 13.65
CA VAL A 13 1.56 -6.47 14.36
C VAL A 13 2.36 -7.71 14.75
N GLU A 14 1.70 -8.75 15.25
CA GLU A 14 2.35 -10.03 15.55
C GLU A 14 2.92 -10.72 14.30
N LYS A 15 2.27 -10.58 13.14
CA LYS A 15 2.80 -11.08 11.86
C LYS A 15 4.03 -10.31 11.39
N LEU A 16 4.13 -9.01 11.64
CA LEU A 16 5.33 -8.23 11.34
C LEU A 16 6.52 -8.73 12.18
N ARG A 17 6.30 -8.87 13.50
CA ARG A 17 7.29 -9.42 14.43
C ARG A 17 7.77 -10.80 14.03
N THR A 18 6.80 -11.68 13.76
CA THR A 18 7.06 -13.05 13.33
C THR A 18 7.87 -13.10 12.04
N GLY A 19 7.56 -12.24 11.06
CA GLY A 19 8.31 -12.17 9.79
C GLY A 19 9.76 -11.73 9.99
N TYR A 20 9.99 -10.73 10.83
CA TYR A 20 11.33 -10.28 11.20
C TYR A 20 12.12 -11.39 11.91
N HIS A 21 11.54 -11.97 12.97
CA HIS A 21 12.18 -13.02 13.76
C HIS A 21 12.48 -14.27 12.95
N ARG A 22 11.59 -14.67 12.02
CA ARG A 22 11.84 -15.79 11.10
C ARG A 22 13.02 -15.55 10.17
N THR A 23 13.31 -14.29 9.84
CA THR A 23 14.37 -13.93 8.89
C THR A 23 15.71 -13.74 9.59
N TYR A 24 15.72 -13.07 10.75
CA TYR A 24 16.95 -12.64 11.42
C TYR A 24 17.16 -13.27 12.80
N GLY A 25 16.22 -14.08 13.29
CA GLY A 25 16.23 -14.54 14.68
C GLY A 25 16.15 -13.37 15.65
N GLY A 26 17.00 -13.37 16.67
CA GLY A 26 17.10 -12.28 17.65
C GLY A 26 18.10 -11.18 17.31
N GLN A 27 18.50 -11.03 16.04
CA GLN A 27 19.45 -9.99 15.63
C GLN A 27 18.76 -8.61 15.60
N ASN A 28 19.37 -7.58 16.21
CA ASN A 28 18.80 -6.21 16.32
C ASN A 28 17.32 -6.18 16.78
N PRO A 29 16.99 -6.76 17.96
CA PRO A 29 15.61 -6.94 18.41
C PRO A 29 14.83 -5.63 18.52
N ASP A 30 15.51 -4.51 18.80
CA ASP A 30 14.89 -3.18 18.84
C ASP A 30 14.17 -2.82 17.52
N TYR A 31 14.65 -3.33 16.37
CA TYR A 31 14.00 -3.06 15.08
C TYR A 31 12.70 -3.84 14.92
N GLU A 32 12.59 -5.03 15.53
CA GLU A 32 11.34 -5.78 15.61
C GLU A 32 10.27 -4.98 16.39
N ASP A 33 10.67 -4.36 17.50
CA ASP A 33 9.80 -3.49 18.29
C ASP A 33 9.42 -2.21 17.54
N ILE A 34 10.36 -1.62 16.79
CA ILE A 34 10.12 -0.43 15.99
C ILE A 34 9.10 -0.71 14.88
N ILE A 35 9.23 -1.81 14.13
CA ILE A 35 8.26 -2.12 13.06
C ILE A 35 6.87 -2.44 13.63
N ALA A 36 6.79 -3.09 14.79
CA ALA A 36 5.53 -3.36 15.47
C ALA A 36 4.83 -2.06 15.92
N TRP A 37 5.59 -1.15 16.51
CA TRP A 37 5.10 0.18 16.88
C TRP A 37 4.69 1.00 15.65
N ALA A 38 5.50 1.01 14.58
CA ALA A 38 5.20 1.75 13.37
C ALA A 38 3.95 1.21 12.66
N GLY A 39 3.78 -0.12 12.59
CA GLY A 39 2.59 -0.76 12.06
C GLY A 39 1.33 -0.41 12.86
N SER A 40 1.40 -0.48 14.20
CA SER A 40 0.29 -0.07 15.07
C SER A 40 -0.07 1.40 14.84
N MET A 41 0.94 2.27 14.86
CA MET A 41 0.77 3.71 14.71
C MET A 41 0.14 4.07 13.35
N ALA A 42 0.63 3.47 12.26
CA ALA A 42 0.10 3.74 10.94
C ALA A 42 -1.35 3.27 10.80
N LEU A 43 -1.66 2.05 11.26
CA LEU A 43 -3.02 1.52 11.17
C LEU A 43 -4.02 2.22 12.08
N GLU A 44 -3.60 2.72 13.25
CA GLU A 44 -4.46 3.57 14.10
C GLU A 44 -4.80 4.90 13.41
N ASN A 45 -3.87 5.48 12.64
CA ASN A 45 -4.19 6.67 11.83
C ASN A 45 -5.14 6.31 10.67
N ILE A 46 -4.82 5.26 9.91
CA ILE A 46 -5.62 4.82 8.76
C ILE A 46 -7.01 4.34 9.18
N ALA A 47 -7.16 3.80 10.40
CA ALA A 47 -8.46 3.42 10.95
C ALA A 47 -9.43 4.59 11.15
N ASN A 48 -8.92 5.83 11.23
CA ASN A 48 -9.74 7.03 11.30
C ASN A 48 -10.16 7.55 9.92
N SER A 49 -9.69 6.91 8.84
CA SER A 49 -10.02 7.30 7.48
C SER A 49 -11.45 6.92 7.09
N ASP A 50 -12.11 7.79 6.33
CA ASP A 50 -13.39 7.52 5.67
C ASP A 50 -13.23 7.13 4.18
N ALA A 51 -12.00 6.86 3.71
CA ALA A 51 -11.73 6.24 2.42
C ALA A 51 -12.30 4.81 2.38
N LEU A 52 -12.94 4.44 1.28
CA LEU A 52 -13.69 3.18 1.17
C LEU A 52 -12.78 1.97 0.91
N TYR A 53 -11.72 2.15 0.13
CA TYR A 53 -10.82 1.10 -0.34
C TYR A 53 -9.43 1.20 0.29
N HIS A 54 -8.80 2.38 0.25
CA HIS A 54 -7.46 2.61 0.82
C HIS A 54 -7.54 2.72 2.36
N ASN A 55 -7.75 1.58 3.01
CA ASN A 55 -8.07 1.45 4.42
C ASN A 55 -7.15 0.43 5.13
N VAL A 56 -7.43 0.14 6.41
CA VAL A 56 -6.65 -0.78 7.25
C VAL A 56 -6.45 -2.16 6.59
N GLU A 57 -7.49 -2.74 5.99
CA GLU A 57 -7.39 -4.06 5.35
C GLU A 57 -6.43 -4.01 4.15
N HIS A 58 -6.51 -2.98 3.32
CA HIS A 58 -5.59 -2.79 2.19
C HIS A 58 -4.15 -2.65 2.68
N THR A 59 -3.88 -1.76 3.64
CA THR A 59 -2.53 -1.54 4.17
C THR A 59 -1.91 -2.80 4.77
N VAL A 60 -2.71 -3.60 5.51
CA VAL A 60 -2.27 -4.89 6.05
C VAL A 60 -1.85 -5.85 4.93
N LEU A 61 -2.65 -5.98 3.88
CA LEU A 61 -2.36 -6.87 2.76
C LEU A 61 -1.08 -6.44 2.02
N VAL A 62 -0.94 -5.15 1.72
CA VAL A 62 0.27 -4.59 1.10
C VAL A 62 1.51 -4.86 1.94
N ALA A 63 1.43 -4.61 3.25
CA ALA A 63 2.57 -4.81 4.13
C ALA A 63 2.99 -6.28 4.27
N LEU A 64 2.03 -7.21 4.36
CA LEU A 64 2.34 -8.65 4.45
C LEU A 64 2.87 -9.21 3.12
N VAL A 65 2.34 -8.77 1.98
CA VAL A 65 2.90 -9.13 0.67
C VAL A 65 4.32 -8.59 0.53
N GLY A 66 4.55 -7.33 0.89
CA GLY A 66 5.88 -6.73 0.84
C GLY A 66 6.88 -7.43 1.77
N GLN A 67 6.46 -7.82 2.97
CA GLN A 67 7.27 -8.61 3.88
C GLN A 67 7.73 -9.93 3.24
N GLU A 68 6.83 -10.66 2.57
CA GLU A 68 7.17 -11.91 1.90
C GLU A 68 8.01 -11.70 0.61
N ILE A 69 7.80 -10.59 -0.12
CA ILE A 69 8.69 -10.17 -1.21
C ILE A 69 10.12 -9.97 -0.68
N LEU A 70 10.27 -9.22 0.41
CA LEU A 70 11.57 -8.88 0.97
C LEU A 70 12.28 -10.12 1.52
N ARG A 71 11.54 -11.03 2.14
CA ARG A 71 12.03 -12.35 2.54
C ARG A 71 12.53 -13.16 1.35
N GLY A 72 11.77 -13.20 0.26
CA GLY A 72 12.17 -13.86 -0.99
C GLY A 72 13.44 -13.24 -1.59
N LYS A 73 13.58 -11.91 -1.58
CA LYS A 73 14.81 -11.22 -2.00
C LYS A 73 16.00 -11.64 -1.15
N HIS A 74 15.84 -11.63 0.18
CA HIS A 74 16.91 -12.06 1.09
C HIS A 74 17.31 -13.53 0.86
N ILE A 75 16.36 -14.44 0.63
CA ILE A 75 16.66 -15.84 0.30
C ILE A 75 17.43 -15.95 -1.02
N ARG A 76 17.05 -15.18 -2.05
CA ARG A 76 17.64 -15.27 -3.38
C ARG A 76 19.02 -14.65 -3.45
N GLU A 77 19.20 -13.48 -2.83
CA GLU A 77 20.33 -12.59 -3.08
C GLU A 77 21.17 -12.35 -1.82
N GLY A 78 20.64 -12.64 -0.63
CA GLY A 78 21.20 -12.20 0.63
C GLY A 78 21.14 -10.67 0.77
N GLY A 79 21.97 -10.12 1.65
CA GLY A 79 22.28 -8.68 1.67
C GLY A 79 21.21 -7.75 2.24
N VAL A 80 19.93 -8.15 2.32
CA VAL A 80 18.91 -7.35 3.02
C VAL A 80 19.23 -7.31 4.51
N THR A 81 19.68 -6.16 5.03
CA THR A 81 20.03 -6.01 6.44
C THR A 81 18.80 -5.82 7.32
N CYS A 82 18.94 -6.03 8.63
CA CYS A 82 17.89 -5.69 9.61
C CYS A 82 17.41 -4.24 9.47
N LYS A 83 18.31 -3.31 9.12
CA LYS A 83 17.98 -1.88 8.95
C LYS A 83 17.18 -1.67 7.66
N ASP A 84 17.55 -2.33 6.56
CA ASP A 84 16.79 -2.27 5.31
C ASP A 84 15.36 -2.79 5.51
N TRP A 85 15.23 -3.92 6.21
CA TRP A 85 13.93 -4.50 6.56
C TRP A 85 13.06 -3.53 7.36
N MET A 86 13.62 -2.91 8.41
CA MET A 86 12.90 -1.94 9.21
C MET A 86 12.35 -0.78 8.35
N HIS A 87 13.19 -0.15 7.53
CA HIS A 87 12.74 0.96 6.68
C HIS A 87 11.73 0.51 5.63
N PHE A 88 11.93 -0.67 5.04
CA PHE A 88 11.01 -1.22 4.05
C PHE A 88 9.62 -1.47 4.65
N ILE A 89 9.54 -2.09 5.83
CA ILE A 89 8.25 -2.30 6.52
C ILE A 89 7.59 -0.96 6.88
N ILE A 90 8.36 0.02 7.37
CA ILE A 90 7.81 1.36 7.68
C ILE A 90 7.26 2.02 6.41
N SER A 91 7.96 1.91 5.28
CA SER A 91 7.47 2.39 3.97
C SER A 91 6.14 1.75 3.59
N LEU A 92 6.00 0.43 3.74
CA LEU A 92 4.76 -0.27 3.39
C LEU A 92 3.60 0.14 4.28
N VAL A 93 3.77 0.21 5.60
CA VAL A 93 2.65 0.57 6.49
C VAL A 93 2.24 2.04 6.35
N CYS A 94 3.12 2.90 5.82
CA CYS A 94 2.85 4.32 5.64
C CYS A 94 2.57 4.74 4.18
N HIS A 95 2.55 3.83 3.20
CA HIS A 95 2.44 4.22 1.78
C HIS A 95 1.18 5.06 1.48
N ASP A 96 0.05 4.70 2.11
CA ASP A 96 -1.24 5.37 1.96
C ASP A 96 -1.63 6.29 3.13
N ILE A 97 -0.73 6.51 4.09
CA ILE A 97 -1.07 7.33 5.27
C ILE A 97 -1.48 8.76 4.91
N GLY A 98 -1.03 9.23 3.74
CA GLY A 98 -1.38 10.56 3.23
C GLY A 98 -2.82 10.73 2.76
N TYR A 99 -3.63 9.67 2.66
CA TYR A 99 -5.07 9.80 2.44
C TYR A 99 -5.77 10.42 3.66
N VAL A 100 -5.27 10.16 4.86
CA VAL A 100 -5.93 10.51 6.12
C VAL A 100 -6.01 12.03 6.30
N LYS A 101 -7.23 12.59 6.38
CA LYS A 101 -7.45 13.98 6.82
C LYS A 101 -6.92 14.17 8.26
N GLY A 102 -6.20 15.27 8.51
CA GLY A 102 -5.66 15.60 9.84
C GLY A 102 -4.30 14.96 10.15
N VAL A 103 -3.75 14.15 9.25
CA VAL A 103 -2.48 13.43 9.46
C VAL A 103 -1.26 14.35 9.38
N CYS A 104 -1.32 15.38 8.55
CA CYS A 104 -0.27 16.39 8.42
C CYS A 104 -0.51 17.50 9.44
N ARG A 105 0.53 18.00 10.11
CA ARG A 105 0.42 19.04 11.16
C ARG A 105 -0.27 20.32 10.72
N SER A 106 -0.18 20.66 9.43
CA SER A 106 -0.76 21.87 8.86
C SER A 106 -2.22 21.71 8.41
N ASP A 107 -2.79 20.50 8.46
CA ASP A 107 -4.20 20.27 8.12
C ASP A 107 -5.14 21.05 9.05
N GLN A 108 -6.23 21.55 8.48
CA GLN A 108 -7.21 22.40 9.15
C GLN A 108 -8.63 21.86 8.93
N ASP A 109 -8.99 20.80 9.65
CA ASP A 109 -10.27 20.09 9.48
C ASP A 109 -11.49 21.03 9.54
N ARG A 110 -11.50 21.97 10.49
CA ARG A 110 -12.60 22.94 10.66
C ARG A 110 -12.81 23.84 9.45
N ASN A 111 -11.74 24.11 8.70
CA ASN A 111 -11.75 24.96 7.52
C ASN A 111 -11.81 24.14 6.21
N LEU A 112 -11.85 22.81 6.31
CA LEU A 112 -11.77 21.88 5.18
C LEU A 112 -10.54 22.13 4.28
N LEU A 113 -9.42 22.54 4.88
CA LEU A 113 -8.21 22.95 4.17
C LEU A 113 -7.05 22.04 4.58
N TYR A 114 -6.50 21.30 3.63
CA TYR A 114 -5.55 20.21 3.89
C TYR A 114 -4.25 20.42 3.12
N SER A 115 -3.11 19.97 3.67
CA SER A 115 -1.84 20.10 2.98
C SER A 115 -1.80 19.27 1.70
N THR A 116 -1.16 19.78 0.65
CA THR A 116 -0.82 18.94 -0.52
C THR A 116 0.43 18.09 -0.27
N GLY A 117 1.12 18.29 0.86
CA GLY A 117 2.43 17.69 1.13
C GLY A 117 3.62 18.44 0.52
N LYS A 118 3.38 19.42 -0.37
CA LYS A 118 4.42 20.22 -1.03
C LYS A 118 4.51 21.63 -0.43
N GLY A 119 5.65 21.97 0.16
CA GLY A 119 5.87 23.30 0.75
C GLY A 119 4.78 23.68 1.74
N ASP A 120 4.22 24.88 1.62
CA ASP A 120 3.07 25.34 2.41
C ASP A 120 1.75 25.31 1.62
N GLU A 121 1.71 24.58 0.50
CA GLU A 121 0.53 24.47 -0.32
C GLU A 121 -0.58 23.68 0.38
N MET A 122 -1.80 24.19 0.22
CA MET A 122 -3.01 23.63 0.80
C MET A 122 -4.09 23.50 -0.27
N VAL A 123 -4.93 22.48 -0.14
CA VAL A 123 -6.08 22.20 -1.02
C VAL A 123 -7.37 22.24 -0.19
N PRO A 124 -8.39 23.01 -0.64
CA PRO A 124 -9.71 22.97 -0.01
C PRO A 124 -10.48 21.75 -0.50
N LEU A 125 -11.12 21.04 0.43
CA LEU A 125 -12.07 19.98 0.12
C LEU A 125 -13.52 20.49 0.25
N LYS A 126 -14.42 19.87 -0.50
CA LYS A 126 -15.85 20.19 -0.41
C LYS A 126 -16.44 19.61 0.88
N PRO A 127 -17.47 20.26 1.48
CA PRO A 127 -18.23 19.63 2.55
C PRO A 127 -18.77 18.26 2.09
N GLY A 128 -18.51 17.23 2.90
CA GLY A 128 -18.92 15.84 2.61
C GLY A 128 -17.91 15.02 1.79
N ALA A 129 -16.77 15.59 1.40
CA ALA A 129 -15.69 14.83 0.78
C ALA A 129 -15.05 13.84 1.77
N SER A 130 -14.79 12.62 1.29
CA SER A 130 -14.01 11.62 2.01
C SER A 130 -12.50 11.88 1.87
N ASP A 131 -11.70 11.12 2.59
CA ASP A 131 -10.24 11.06 2.48
C ASP A 131 -9.79 10.68 1.07
N ALA A 132 -10.61 9.97 0.29
CA ALA A 132 -10.28 9.61 -1.09
C ALA A 132 -10.14 10.85 -2.00
N ALA A 133 -10.72 12.00 -1.64
CA ALA A 133 -10.47 13.26 -2.34
C ALA A 133 -9.00 13.70 -2.32
N LEU A 134 -8.19 13.17 -1.38
CA LEU A 134 -6.76 13.45 -1.25
C LEU A 134 -5.87 12.50 -2.06
N THR A 135 -6.45 11.56 -2.84
CA THR A 135 -5.70 10.67 -3.75
C THR A 135 -4.64 11.42 -4.57
N PRO A 136 -4.89 12.60 -5.18
CA PRO A 136 -3.87 13.27 -5.98
C PRO A 136 -2.62 13.72 -5.19
N TYR A 137 -2.73 13.78 -3.86
CA TYR A 137 -1.70 14.30 -2.96
C TYR A 137 -1.17 13.25 -1.98
N HIS A 138 -1.72 12.04 -1.95
CA HIS A 138 -1.46 11.06 -0.88
C HIS A 138 0.03 10.73 -0.71
N VAL A 139 0.81 10.55 -1.78
CA VAL A 139 2.25 10.27 -1.65
C VAL A 139 3.00 11.46 -1.07
N ASP A 140 2.74 12.68 -1.54
CA ASP A 140 3.41 13.88 -1.00
C ASP A 140 3.01 14.15 0.44
N ARG A 141 1.72 13.97 0.78
CA ARG A 141 1.22 14.03 2.16
C ARG A 141 1.87 12.96 3.04
N GLY A 142 1.99 11.74 2.55
CA GLY A 142 2.68 10.64 3.24
C GLY A 142 4.14 10.98 3.51
N LYS A 143 4.85 11.55 2.52
CA LYS A 143 6.23 12.03 2.71
C LYS A 143 6.33 13.13 3.76
N ARG A 144 5.39 14.07 3.76
CA ARG A 144 5.32 15.12 4.78
C ARG A 144 5.11 14.53 6.17
N PHE A 145 4.18 13.59 6.32
CA PHE A 145 3.95 12.87 7.57
C PHE A 145 5.22 12.18 8.07
N ILE A 146 5.92 11.46 7.19
CA ILE A 146 7.19 10.79 7.52
C ILE A 146 8.24 11.79 8.00
N GLU A 147 8.38 12.94 7.34
CA GLU A 147 9.31 14.00 7.76
C GLU A 147 8.93 14.57 9.13
N GLU A 148 7.66 14.92 9.32
CA GLU A 148 7.16 15.48 10.57
C GLU A 148 7.33 14.52 11.75
N ARG A 149 7.19 13.21 11.50
CA ARG A 149 7.25 12.17 12.52
C ARG A 149 8.66 11.66 12.80
N PHE A 150 9.49 11.52 11.76
CA PHE A 150 10.77 10.81 11.81
C PHE A 150 11.99 11.64 11.38
N GLY A 151 11.83 12.87 10.90
CA GLY A 151 12.94 13.66 10.32
C GLY A 151 14.14 13.87 11.26
N ASN A 152 13.92 13.84 12.57
CA ASN A 152 14.98 13.96 13.60
C ASN A 152 15.24 12.66 14.37
N ASN A 153 14.73 11.52 13.89
CA ASN A 153 14.91 10.24 14.57
C ASN A 153 16.33 9.66 14.29
N PRO A 154 17.09 9.23 15.31
CA PRO A 154 18.46 8.75 15.11
C PRO A 154 18.56 7.35 14.52
N VAL A 155 17.47 6.57 14.55
CA VAL A 155 17.44 5.17 14.08
C VAL A 155 16.71 5.04 12.75
N ILE A 156 15.56 5.73 12.63
CA ILE A 156 14.69 5.74 11.45
C ILE A 156 15.10 6.89 10.53
N ASP A 157 15.60 6.54 9.35
CA ASP A 157 15.93 7.48 8.29
C ASP A 157 14.69 7.81 7.45
N ALA A 158 14.14 9.00 7.68
CA ALA A 158 12.99 9.52 6.94
C ALA A 158 13.24 9.61 5.42
N SER A 159 14.48 9.87 4.98
CA SER A 159 14.80 10.03 3.56
C SER A 159 14.66 8.72 2.80
N ILE A 160 15.09 7.60 3.40
CA ILE A 160 14.92 6.26 2.81
C ILE A 160 13.44 5.93 2.67
N ILE A 161 12.64 6.19 3.72
CA ILE A 161 11.22 5.89 3.70
C ILE A 161 10.50 6.72 2.62
N LYS A 162 10.77 8.03 2.57
CA LYS A 162 10.23 8.94 1.54
C LYS A 162 10.62 8.50 0.12
N PHE A 163 11.84 8.00 -0.06
CA PHE A 163 12.29 7.49 -1.35
C PHE A 163 11.53 6.24 -1.76
N ASN A 164 11.34 5.29 -0.83
CA ASN A 164 10.59 4.07 -1.09
C ASN A 164 9.11 4.32 -1.45
N ILE A 165 8.42 5.22 -0.73
CA ILE A 165 6.99 5.50 -0.99
C ILE A 165 6.76 6.33 -2.27
N GLU A 166 7.80 6.92 -2.87
CA GLU A 166 7.65 7.71 -4.11
C GLU A 166 7.07 6.88 -5.25
N LEU A 167 7.44 5.60 -5.34
CA LEU A 167 7.00 4.75 -6.45
C LEU A 167 5.59 4.20 -6.28
N THR A 168 4.90 4.43 -5.16
CA THR A 168 3.47 4.08 -5.03
C THR A 168 2.54 5.09 -5.69
N ARG A 169 3.09 6.16 -6.29
CA ARG A 169 2.29 7.07 -7.13
C ARG A 169 1.64 6.30 -8.28
N PHE A 170 0.32 6.45 -8.35
CA PHE A 170 -0.47 5.88 -9.44
C PHE A 170 -1.34 6.96 -10.09
N PRO A 171 -1.41 7.04 -11.44
CA PRO A 171 -0.67 6.25 -12.43
C PRO A 171 0.85 6.43 -12.35
N VAL A 172 1.60 5.38 -12.70
CA VAL A 172 3.08 5.42 -12.66
C VAL A 172 3.60 6.50 -13.61
N PRO A 173 4.42 7.47 -13.12
CA PRO A 173 5.05 8.47 -13.97
C PRO A 173 5.94 7.85 -15.06
N LYS A 174 6.04 8.50 -16.22
CA LYS A 174 6.82 7.98 -17.38
C LYS A 174 8.35 8.15 -17.24
N GLU A 175 8.81 8.76 -16.16
CA GLU A 175 10.22 9.04 -15.91
C GLU A 175 10.99 7.73 -15.62
N GLU A 176 12.30 7.72 -15.90
CA GLU A 176 13.13 6.51 -15.93
C GLU A 176 13.36 5.89 -14.55
N ASP A 177 13.53 6.71 -13.51
CA ASP A 177 13.63 6.28 -12.12
C ASP A 177 12.33 5.63 -11.61
N HIS A 178 11.19 6.05 -12.13
CA HIS A 178 9.90 5.40 -11.89
C HIS A 178 9.76 4.04 -12.60
N GLN A 179 10.74 3.57 -13.38
CA GLN A 179 10.74 2.23 -13.98
C GLN A 179 11.44 1.16 -13.13
N ASP A 180 12.01 1.52 -11.97
CA ASP A 180 12.67 0.55 -11.08
C ASP A 180 11.70 -0.55 -10.59
N THR A 181 12.06 -1.81 -10.83
CA THR A 181 11.30 -2.99 -10.37
C THR A 181 12.07 -3.82 -9.34
N HIS A 182 13.35 -3.50 -9.09
CA HIS A 182 14.26 -4.41 -8.40
C HIS A 182 14.71 -3.89 -7.03
N ASN A 183 14.91 -2.58 -6.88
CA ASN A 183 15.31 -1.99 -5.61
C ASN A 183 14.10 -1.77 -4.71
N PHE A 184 14.36 -1.35 -3.46
CA PHE A 184 13.32 -1.22 -2.44
C PHE A 184 12.12 -0.35 -2.85
N PRO A 185 12.27 0.82 -3.50
CA PRO A 185 11.10 1.57 -3.98
C PRO A 185 10.26 0.77 -4.98
N GLY A 186 10.91 0.11 -5.95
CA GLY A 186 10.24 -0.73 -6.93
C GLY A 186 9.47 -1.89 -6.29
N LEU A 187 10.05 -2.50 -5.24
CA LEU A 187 9.42 -3.58 -4.49
C LEU A 187 8.31 -3.11 -3.54
N VAL A 188 8.37 -1.88 -3.02
CA VAL A 188 7.25 -1.27 -2.28
C VAL A 188 6.06 -1.05 -3.21
N ARG A 189 6.28 -0.50 -4.42
CA ARG A 189 5.22 -0.42 -5.44
C ARG A 189 4.68 -1.80 -5.81
N ALA A 190 5.55 -2.78 -6.00
CA ALA A 190 5.10 -4.12 -6.37
C ALA A 190 4.26 -4.76 -5.25
N ALA A 191 4.61 -4.51 -3.99
CA ALA A 191 3.83 -4.96 -2.83
C ALA A 191 2.45 -4.30 -2.77
N ASP A 192 2.36 -3.00 -3.07
CA ASP A 192 1.10 -2.27 -3.15
C ASP A 192 0.17 -2.89 -4.21
N LEU A 193 0.68 -3.01 -5.45
CA LEU A 193 -0.05 -3.61 -6.55
C LEU A 193 -0.43 -5.08 -6.28
N ILE A 194 0.51 -5.93 -5.87
CA ILE A 194 0.20 -7.33 -5.59
C ILE A 194 -0.73 -7.46 -4.38
N GLY A 195 -0.55 -6.65 -3.33
CA GLY A 195 -1.39 -6.64 -2.13
C GLY A 195 -2.85 -6.33 -2.44
N GLN A 196 -3.10 -5.37 -3.32
CA GLN A 196 -4.43 -5.10 -3.87
C GLN A 196 -4.95 -6.28 -4.69
N LEU A 197 -4.21 -6.73 -5.70
CA LEU A 197 -4.72 -7.64 -6.72
C LEU A 197 -4.79 -9.10 -6.27
N SER A 198 -4.05 -9.48 -5.22
CA SER A 198 -4.05 -10.82 -4.63
C SER A 198 -5.04 -10.99 -3.48
N ASP A 199 -5.78 -9.94 -3.09
CA ASP A 199 -6.81 -10.06 -2.08
C ASP A 199 -7.90 -11.05 -2.53
N PRO A 200 -8.20 -12.12 -1.76
CA PRO A 200 -9.28 -13.05 -2.06
C PRO A 200 -10.65 -12.38 -2.24
N ARG A 201 -10.85 -11.20 -1.63
CA ARG A 201 -12.08 -10.41 -1.73
C ARG A 201 -11.97 -9.25 -2.72
N TYR A 202 -10.85 -9.07 -3.42
CA TYR A 202 -10.59 -7.92 -4.29
C TYR A 202 -11.78 -7.60 -5.19
N LEU A 203 -12.29 -8.63 -5.88
CA LEU A 203 -13.42 -8.56 -6.81
C LEU A 203 -14.73 -8.06 -6.18
N LYS A 204 -14.94 -8.26 -4.87
CA LYS A 204 -16.07 -7.72 -4.12
C LYS A 204 -15.85 -6.28 -3.64
N LYS A 205 -14.60 -5.83 -3.58
CA LYS A 205 -14.20 -4.47 -3.15
C LYS A 205 -14.09 -3.47 -4.30
N ILE A 206 -14.24 -3.92 -5.56
CA ILE A 206 -14.23 -3.05 -6.75
C ILE A 206 -15.23 -1.89 -6.64
N GLY A 207 -16.39 -2.12 -6.02
CA GLY A 207 -17.37 -1.06 -5.78
C GLY A 207 -16.81 0.09 -4.94
N ALA A 208 -16.07 -0.23 -3.86
CA ALA A 208 -15.42 0.77 -3.02
C ALA A 208 -14.39 1.57 -3.81
N LEU A 209 -13.50 0.89 -4.55
CA LEU A 209 -12.47 1.54 -5.37
C LEU A 209 -13.07 2.44 -6.46
N TYR A 210 -14.17 2.01 -7.09
CA TYR A 210 -14.87 2.82 -8.10
C TYR A 210 -15.35 4.16 -7.53
N TYR A 211 -15.91 4.17 -6.32
CA TYR A 211 -16.43 5.40 -5.71
C TYR A 211 -15.32 6.35 -5.27
N GLU A 212 -14.14 5.84 -4.90
CA GLU A 212 -12.96 6.69 -4.71
C GLU A 212 -12.47 7.31 -6.04
N PHE A 213 -12.52 6.54 -7.13
CA PHE A 213 -12.23 7.07 -8.47
C PHE A 213 -13.26 8.13 -8.89
N GLU A 214 -14.52 7.97 -8.52
CA GLU A 214 -15.57 8.97 -8.78
C GLU A 214 -15.29 10.29 -8.06
N GLU A 215 -14.86 10.24 -6.81
CA GLU A 215 -14.58 11.44 -6.02
C GLU A 215 -13.47 12.32 -6.62
N THR A 216 -12.53 11.70 -7.34
CA THR A 216 -11.42 12.37 -8.01
C THR A 216 -11.61 12.50 -9.53
N ARG A 217 -12.77 12.07 -10.05
CA ARG A 217 -13.10 12.00 -11.49
C ARG A 217 -12.18 11.11 -12.32
N GLN A 218 -11.45 10.22 -11.67
CA GLN A 218 -10.61 9.23 -12.34
C GLN A 218 -11.45 8.23 -13.13
N ASN A 219 -12.67 7.93 -12.68
CA ASN A 219 -13.63 7.10 -13.42
C ASN A 219 -14.00 7.73 -14.78
N GLU A 220 -14.28 9.04 -14.83
CA GLU A 220 -14.58 9.79 -16.05
C GLU A 220 -13.39 9.76 -17.02
N TYR A 221 -12.17 10.00 -16.50
CA TYR A 221 -10.93 9.96 -17.30
C TYR A 221 -10.69 8.57 -17.93
N LEU A 222 -11.01 7.50 -17.19
CA LEU A 222 -10.87 6.12 -17.65
C LEU A 222 -12.08 5.62 -18.46
N GLY A 223 -13.16 6.41 -18.56
CA GLY A 223 -14.39 6.05 -19.26
C GLY A 223 -15.26 5.02 -18.54
N TYR A 224 -15.17 4.92 -17.21
CA TYR A 224 -15.96 4.00 -16.39
C TYR A 224 -17.24 4.64 -15.86
N GLN A 225 -18.40 4.08 -16.21
CA GLN A 225 -19.73 4.57 -15.84
C GLN A 225 -20.29 3.91 -14.58
N HIS A 226 -19.82 2.71 -14.25
CA HIS A 226 -20.22 2.00 -13.03
C HIS A 226 -19.14 1.01 -12.57
N PRO A 227 -19.20 0.46 -11.34
CA PRO A 227 -18.21 -0.50 -10.83
C PRO A 227 -17.96 -1.72 -11.73
N GLY A 228 -18.97 -2.13 -12.51
CA GLY A 228 -18.84 -3.22 -13.48
C GLY A 228 -17.80 -2.96 -14.58
N ASP A 229 -17.55 -1.69 -14.95
CA ASP A 229 -16.58 -1.34 -15.98
C ASP A 229 -15.16 -1.48 -15.47
N LEU A 230 -14.93 -1.05 -14.22
CA LEU A 230 -13.66 -1.23 -13.52
C LEU A 230 -13.35 -2.72 -13.35
N ARG A 231 -14.37 -3.55 -13.04
CA ARG A 231 -14.25 -5.01 -13.03
C ARG A 231 -13.91 -5.56 -14.40
N ALA A 232 -14.68 -5.22 -15.44
CA ALA A 232 -14.47 -5.75 -16.78
C ALA A 232 -13.08 -5.38 -17.35
N ASN A 233 -12.55 -4.21 -17.01
CA ASN A 233 -11.22 -3.79 -17.46
C ASN A 233 -10.07 -4.37 -16.61
N TYR A 234 -10.36 -5.05 -15.50
CA TYR A 234 -9.34 -5.56 -14.58
C TYR A 234 -8.24 -6.41 -15.25
N PRO A 235 -8.53 -7.38 -16.15
CA PRO A 235 -7.47 -8.15 -16.81
C PRO A 235 -6.57 -7.27 -17.69
N THR A 236 -7.15 -6.32 -18.43
CA THR A 236 -6.39 -5.37 -19.24
C THR A 236 -5.49 -4.50 -18.36
N PHE A 237 -6.02 -4.01 -17.24
CA PHE A 237 -5.24 -3.26 -16.25
C PHE A 237 -4.08 -4.10 -15.70
N TYR A 238 -4.33 -5.35 -15.32
CA TYR A 238 -3.30 -6.25 -14.85
C TYR A 238 -2.17 -6.42 -15.88
N TRP A 239 -2.50 -6.85 -17.11
CA TRP A 239 -1.48 -7.17 -18.11
C TRP A 239 -0.74 -5.94 -18.67
N LYS A 240 -1.45 -4.83 -18.89
CA LYS A 240 -0.86 -3.65 -19.54
C LYS A 240 -0.23 -2.67 -18.56
N VAL A 241 -0.69 -2.64 -17.31
CA VAL A 241 -0.26 -1.63 -16.33
C VAL A 241 0.51 -2.25 -15.18
N VAL A 242 0.00 -3.33 -14.56
CA VAL A 242 0.61 -3.90 -13.35
C VAL A 242 1.77 -4.84 -13.67
N HIS A 243 1.56 -5.79 -14.58
CA HIS A 243 2.51 -6.86 -14.91
C HIS A 243 3.94 -6.37 -15.23
N PRO A 244 4.15 -5.25 -15.95
CA PRO A 244 5.49 -4.70 -16.18
C PRO A 244 6.28 -4.41 -14.90
N TYR A 245 5.62 -4.04 -13.80
CA TYR A 245 6.27 -3.55 -12.59
C TYR A 245 6.45 -4.60 -11.48
N ILE A 246 5.90 -5.81 -11.63
CA ILE A 246 5.86 -6.81 -10.55
C ILE A 246 6.72 -8.06 -10.78
N GLN A 247 7.42 -8.17 -11.91
CA GLN A 247 8.09 -9.42 -12.30
C GLN A 247 9.20 -9.86 -11.32
N ASP A 248 10.01 -8.92 -10.82
CA ASP A 248 10.99 -9.19 -9.78
C ASP A 248 10.32 -9.67 -8.49
N ALA A 249 9.27 -8.99 -8.05
CA ALA A 249 8.51 -9.37 -6.86
C ALA A 249 7.91 -10.78 -7.00
N LEU A 250 7.35 -11.13 -8.17
CA LEU A 250 6.86 -12.49 -8.44
C LEU A 250 7.98 -13.53 -8.35
N ARG A 251 9.18 -13.24 -8.85
CA ARG A 251 10.35 -14.12 -8.70
C ARG A 251 10.69 -14.34 -7.23
N TYR A 252 10.66 -13.30 -6.40
CA TYR A 252 10.93 -13.42 -4.97
C TYR A 252 9.83 -14.17 -4.22
N LEU A 253 8.56 -13.87 -4.47
CA LEU A 253 7.42 -14.56 -3.87
C LEU A 253 7.40 -16.06 -4.21
N SER A 254 7.90 -16.45 -5.39
CA SER A 254 7.97 -17.86 -5.79
C SER A 254 8.87 -18.74 -4.90
N LEU A 255 9.67 -18.13 -4.01
CA LEU A 255 10.63 -18.83 -3.16
C LEU A 255 10.05 -19.29 -1.81
N THR A 256 8.95 -18.70 -1.36
CA THR A 256 8.29 -19.06 -0.10
C THR A 256 6.96 -19.75 -0.36
N GLN A 257 6.49 -20.57 0.58
CA GLN A 257 5.17 -21.21 0.44
C GLN A 257 4.04 -20.18 0.52
N GLU A 258 4.18 -19.20 1.40
CA GLU A 258 3.24 -18.09 1.54
C GLU A 258 3.22 -17.21 0.28
N GLY A 259 4.39 -16.89 -0.27
CA GLY A 259 4.50 -16.15 -1.52
C GLY A 259 3.88 -16.87 -2.72
N LYS A 260 4.00 -18.19 -2.82
CA LYS A 260 3.30 -18.99 -3.83
C LYS A 260 1.77 -18.91 -3.68
N GLN A 261 1.25 -18.84 -2.46
CA GLN A 261 -0.18 -18.66 -2.22
C GLN A 261 -0.65 -17.27 -2.65
N ILE A 262 0.15 -16.22 -2.38
CA ILE A 262 -0.12 -14.84 -2.84
C ILE A 262 -0.20 -14.82 -4.37
N ILE A 263 0.77 -15.43 -5.06
CA ILE A 263 0.79 -15.56 -6.52
C ILE A 263 -0.45 -16.30 -7.03
N ALA A 264 -0.84 -17.40 -6.38
CA ALA A 264 -2.02 -18.16 -6.77
C ALA A 264 -3.31 -17.33 -6.66
N ASN A 265 -3.46 -16.56 -5.58
CA ASN A 265 -4.63 -15.67 -5.41
C ASN A 265 -4.64 -14.55 -6.45
N LEU A 266 -3.50 -13.93 -6.73
CA LEU A 266 -3.34 -12.91 -7.77
C LEU A 266 -3.85 -13.42 -9.13
N TYR A 267 -3.31 -14.55 -9.58
CA TYR A 267 -3.71 -15.14 -10.86
C TYR A 267 -5.14 -15.66 -10.85
N SER A 268 -5.63 -16.17 -9.71
CA SER A 268 -7.02 -16.61 -9.58
C SER A 268 -7.97 -15.44 -9.82
N ASN A 269 -7.73 -14.26 -9.24
CA ASN A 269 -8.56 -13.08 -9.48
C ASN A 269 -8.56 -12.67 -10.95
N VAL A 270 -7.40 -12.67 -11.62
CA VAL A 270 -7.29 -12.34 -13.06
C VAL A 270 -8.08 -13.34 -13.89
N PHE A 271 -7.82 -14.63 -13.68
CA PHE A 271 -8.48 -15.71 -14.39
C PHE A 271 -10.01 -15.68 -14.23
N MET A 272 -10.50 -15.41 -13.01
CA MET A 272 -11.92 -15.35 -12.71
C MET A 272 -12.66 -14.29 -13.53
N VAL A 273 -12.04 -13.14 -13.78
CA VAL A 273 -12.64 -12.07 -14.60
C VAL A 273 -12.48 -12.36 -16.09
N GLU A 274 -11.33 -12.86 -16.53
CA GLU A 274 -11.10 -13.27 -17.93
C GLU A 274 -12.07 -14.37 -18.40
N ASN A 275 -12.49 -15.24 -17.48
CA ASN A 275 -13.33 -16.40 -17.77
C ASN A 275 -14.69 -16.33 -17.10
N GLU A 276 -15.16 -15.14 -16.70
CA GLU A 276 -16.38 -14.97 -15.90
C GLU A 276 -17.61 -15.64 -16.54
N GLN A 277 -17.74 -15.56 -17.87
CA GLN A 277 -18.81 -16.19 -18.64
C GLN A 277 -18.72 -17.72 -18.73
N ASN A 278 -17.53 -18.29 -18.52
CA ASN A 278 -17.24 -19.72 -18.70
C ASN A 278 -17.15 -20.49 -17.37
N VAL A 279 -16.80 -19.81 -16.26
CA VAL A 279 -16.49 -20.44 -14.97
C VAL A 279 -17.69 -20.41 -14.01
N ILE A 280 -18.53 -19.38 -14.10
CA ILE A 280 -19.75 -19.26 -13.28
C ILE A 280 -20.93 -19.22 -14.25
N HIS A 281 -21.59 -20.36 -14.44
CA HIS A 281 -22.94 -20.35 -15.01
C HIS A 281 -23.85 -19.63 -14.02
N THR A 282 -24.29 -18.42 -14.39
CA THR A 282 -25.44 -17.76 -13.75
C THR A 282 -26.72 -18.20 -14.43
#